data_AF-A0A351ERT8-F1
#
_entry.id   AF-A0A351ERT8-F1
#
_cell.length_a   1.000
_cell.length_b   1.000
_cell.length_c   1.000
_cell.angle_alpha   90.00
_cell.angle_beta   90.00
_cell.angle_gamma   90.00
#
_symmetry.space_group_name_H-M   'P 1'
#
loop_
_entity.id
_entity.type
_entity.pdbx_description
1 polymer ?
#
loop_
_entity_poly.entity_id
_entity_poly.type
_entity_poly.pdbx_seq_one_letter_code
_entity_poly.pdbx_strand_id
1 'polypeptide(L)' 'ISFDDVNVNGGAVALGHPIGASGNRLVLTLAHELRRRGGGIGAAALCGGGGQGDALILRV' A
#
# COMPACT_ATOMS: atom_id res chain seq x y z
N ILE A 1 11.96 8.98 4.18
CA ILE A 1 10.54 8.58 4.30
C ILE A 1 10.19 8.68 5.77
N SER A 2 9.17 9.46 6.17
CA SER A 2 8.73 9.51 7.57
C SER A 2 7.89 8.28 7.89
N PHE A 3 7.95 7.77 9.13
CA PHE A 3 7.04 6.71 9.56
C PHE A 3 5.57 7.17 9.57
N ASP A 4 5.33 8.47 9.69
CA ASP A 4 3.98 9.06 9.65
C ASP A 4 3.31 8.96 8.27
N ASP A 5 4.06 8.59 7.23
CA ASP A 5 3.58 8.42 5.86
C ASP A 5 3.51 6.95 5.42
N VAL A 6 3.98 6.02 6.27
CA VAL A 6 4.05 4.59 5.95
C VAL A 6 2.91 3.85 6.62
N ASN A 7 2.03 3.22 5.81
CA ASN A 7 0.94 2.36 6.30
C ASN A 7 0.07 3.04 7.38
N VAL A 8 -0.29 4.29 7.16
CA VAL A 8 -0.98 5.18 8.13
C VAL A 8 -2.34 4.66 8.63
N ASN A 9 -2.95 3.74 7.88
CA ASN A 9 -4.21 3.06 8.22
C ASN A 9 -4.00 1.61 8.70
N GLY A 10 -2.76 1.25 9.08
CA GLY A 10 -2.38 -0.11 9.47
C GLY A 10 -1.93 -0.99 8.30
N GLY A 11 -1.28 -2.11 8.65
CA GLY A 11 -0.67 -3.04 7.69
C GLY A 11 -1.16 -4.48 7.86
N ALA A 12 -0.53 -5.40 7.12
CA ALA A 12 -0.91 -6.81 7.08
C ALA A 12 -0.80 -7.53 8.44
N VAL A 13 0.05 -7.05 9.35
CA VAL A 13 0.15 -7.57 10.72
C VAL A 13 -1.19 -7.43 11.47
N ALA A 14 -1.88 -6.30 11.30
CA ALA A 14 -3.15 -6.04 11.98
C ALA A 14 -4.37 -6.46 11.14
N LEU A 15 -4.30 -6.31 9.82
CA LEU A 15 -5.43 -6.47 8.90
C LEU A 15 -5.45 -7.84 8.19
N GLY A 16 -4.43 -8.65 8.40
CA GLY A 16 -4.24 -9.93 7.71
C GLY A 16 -3.58 -9.80 6.33
N HIS A 17 -3.12 -10.95 5.81
CA HIS A 17 -2.41 -11.06 4.54
C HIS A 17 -3.03 -12.14 3.63
N PRO A 18 -4.18 -11.86 2.99
CA PRO A 18 -4.70 -12.73 1.94
C PRO A 18 -3.79 -12.62 0.71
N ILE A 19 -2.90 -13.60 0.52
CA ILE A 19 -1.73 -13.51 -0.39
C ILE A 19 -2.13 -12.97 -1.78
N GLY A 20 -3.09 -13.61 -2.45
CA GLY A 20 -3.52 -13.21 -3.80
C GLY A 20 -4.25 -11.85 -3.89
N ALA A 21 -4.77 -11.32 -2.77
CA ALA A 21 -5.52 -10.07 -2.74
C ALA A 21 -4.73 -8.90 -2.14
N SER A 22 -3.57 -9.15 -1.53
CA SER A 22 -2.85 -8.14 -0.74
C SER A 22 -2.30 -6.99 -1.58
N GLY A 23 -1.86 -7.25 -2.81
CA GLY A 23 -1.44 -6.20 -3.75
C GLY A 23 -2.59 -5.22 -4.05
N ASN A 24 -3.75 -5.73 -4.49
CA ASN A 24 -4.94 -4.90 -4.73
C ASN A 24 -5.37 -4.15 -3.46
N ARG A 25 -5.40 -4.83 -2.30
CA ARG A 25 -5.75 -4.21 -1.01
C ARG A 25 -4.85 -3.02 -0.69
N LEU A 26 -3.53 -3.16 -0.83
CA LEU A 26 -2.57 -2.07 -0.57
C LEU A 26 -2.81 -0.88 -1.48
N VAL A 27 -2.99 -1.12 -2.79
CA VAL A 27 -3.24 -0.06 -3.77
C VAL A 27 -4.54 0.67 -3.46
N LEU A 28 -5.61 -0.07 -3.14
CA LEU A 28 -6.92 0.51 -2.86
C LEU A 28 -6.90 1.32 -1.56
N THR A 29 -6.25 0.81 -0.51
CA THR A 29 -6.04 1.55 0.74
C THR A 29 -5.26 2.84 0.48
N LEU A 30 -4.18 2.78 -0.30
CA LEU A 30 -3.39 3.95 -0.67
C LEU A 30 -4.22 4.97 -1.46
N ALA A 31 -4.95 4.51 -2.47
CA ALA A 31 -5.78 5.37 -3.32
C ALA A 31 -6.83 6.13 -2.50
N HIS A 32 -7.53 5.43 -1.61
CA HIS A 32 -8.53 6.04 -0.74
C HIS A 32 -7.91 7.01 0.26
N GLU A 33 -6.75 6.67 0.82
CA GLU A 33 -6.08 7.54 1.78
C GLU A 33 -5.52 8.81 1.14
N LEU A 34 -4.90 8.71 -0.03
CA LEU A 34 -4.47 9.88 -0.81
C LEU A 34 -5.68 10.75 -1.14
N ARG A 35 -6.79 10.17 -1.62
CA ARG A 35 -8.02 10.93 -1.89
C ARG A 35 -8.55 11.63 -0.64
N ARG A 36 -8.53 10.96 0.52
CA ARG A 36 -8.95 11.53 1.81
C ARG A 36 -8.09 12.72 2.24
N ARG A 37 -6.80 12.73 1.87
CA ARG A 37 -5.85 13.81 2.14
C ARG A 37 -5.86 14.94 1.10
N GLY A 38 -6.73 14.87 0.08
CA GLY A 38 -6.83 15.88 -0.98
C GLY A 38 -6.06 15.55 -2.26
N GLY A 39 -5.66 14.28 -2.44
CA GLY A 39 -4.88 13.80 -3.58
C GLY A 39 -3.39 13.69 -3.26
N GLY A 40 -2.58 13.49 -4.30
CA GLY A 40 -1.13 13.45 -4.20
C GLY A 40 -0.50 12.23 -4.87
N ILE A 41 0.75 11.95 -4.48
CA ILE A 41 1.52 10.81 -5.00
C ILE A 41 1.81 9.87 -3.83
N GLY A 42 1.63 8.58 -4.07
CA GLY A 42 2.03 7.54 -3.13
C GLY A 42 2.64 6.33 -3.83
N ALA A 43 3.28 5.48 -3.04
CA ALA A 43 3.88 4.24 -3.51
C ALA A 43 3.25 3.05 -2.78
N ALA A 44 2.92 2.00 -3.53
CA ALA A 44 2.57 0.70 -2.99
C ALA A 44 3.66 -0.29 -3.42
N ALA A 45 4.14 -1.12 -2.49
CA ALA A 45 5.13 -2.15 -2.76
C ALA A 45 4.78 -3.44 -2.03
N LEU A 46 5.12 -4.57 -2.64
CA LEU A 46 4.95 -5.91 -2.06
C LEU A 46 6.17 -6.78 -2.36
N CYS A 47 6.47 -7.70 -1.44
CA CYS A 47 7.36 -8.82 -1.72
C CYS A 47 6.55 -10.02 -2.23
N GLY A 48 7.21 -10.89 -2.98
CA GLY A 48 6.65 -12.14 -3.48
C GLY A 48 7.53 -13.33 -3.11
N GLY A 49 6.91 -14.52 -2.99
CA GLY A 49 7.64 -15.77 -2.81
C GLY A 49 8.65 -16.00 -3.94
N GLY A 50 9.78 -16.64 -3.63
CA GLY A 50 10.84 -16.86 -4.63
C GLY A 50 11.74 -15.63 -4.89
N GLY A 51 11.67 -14.60 -4.04
CA GLY A 51 12.57 -13.45 -4.11
C GLY A 51 12.12 -12.33 -5.05
N GLN A 52 10.81 -12.26 -5.32
CA GLN A 52 10.22 -11.23 -6.16
C GLN A 52 9.85 -9.98 -5.36
N GLY A 53 9.70 -8.87 -6.06
CA GLY A 53 9.15 -7.64 -5.50
C GLY A 53 8.52 -6.79 -6.59
N ASP A 54 7.34 -6.27 -6.31
CA ASP A 54 6.61 -5.39 -7.19
C ASP A 54 6.37 -4.06 -6.49
N ALA A 55 6.42 -2.98 -7.27
CA ALA A 55 6.11 -1.64 -6.79
C ALA A 55 5.37 -0.84 -7.86
N LEU A 56 4.51 0.07 -7.41
CA LEU A 56 3.81 1.01 -8.27
C LEU A 56 3.72 2.38 -7.61
N ILE A 57 3.79 3.41 -8.44
CA ILE A 57 3.50 4.78 -8.06
C ILE A 57 2.08 5.12 -8.50
N LEU A 58 1.30 5.65 -7.58
CA LEU A 58 -0.06 6.09 -7.82
C LEU A 58 -0.13 7.61 -7.64
N ARG A 59 -0.81 8.28 -8.59
CA ARG A 59 -1.25 9.66 -8.44
C ARG A 59 -2.77 9.67 -8.33
N VAL A 60 -3.29 10.36 -7.32
CA VAL A 60 -4.72 10.58 -7.07
C VAL A 60 -5.01 12.06 -7.06
#